data_AF-A0A954J2X6-F1
#
_entry.id   AF-A0A954J2X6-F1
#
_cell.length_a   1.000
_cell.length_b   1.000
_cell.length_c   1.000
_cell.angle_alpha   90.00
_cell.angle_beta   90.00
_cell.angle_gamma   90.00
#
_symmetry.space_group_name_H-M   'P 1'
#
loop_
_entity.id
_entity.type
_entity.pdbx_description
1 polymer ?
#
loop_
_entity_poly.entity_id
_entity_poly.type
_entity_poly.pdbx_seq_one_letter_code
_entity_poly.pdbx_strand_id
1 'polypeptide(L)' 'MPTVELVYAGDCPNVADARAQLLSAFASAGISPRWQEWQSDGADSPEHARRYGSPTVLVDGQDVAGVESDG' A
#
# COMPACT_ATOMS: atom_id res chain seq x y z
N MET A 1 7.83 14.40 5.22
CA MET A 1 6.52 13.73 5.21
C MET A 1 6.74 12.35 4.62
N PRO A 2 6.27 11.28 5.27
CA PRO A 2 6.53 9.91 4.85
C PRO A 2 5.97 9.65 3.45
N THR A 3 6.61 8.75 2.71
CA THR A 3 6.07 8.21 1.47
C THR A 3 5.11 7.09 1.83
N VAL A 4 3.84 7.22 1.43
CA VAL A 4 2.84 6.16 1.66
C VAL A 4 2.52 5.51 0.32
N GLU A 5 2.49 4.19 0.28
CA GLU A 5 2.21 3.40 -0.91
C GLU A 5 1.16 2.32 -0.59
N LEU A 6 0.23 2.09 -1.51
CA LEU A 6 -0.72 0.98 -1.47
C LEU A 6 -0.40 0.03 -2.62
N VAL A 7 -0.03 -1.20 -2.27
CA VAL A 7 0.19 -2.28 -3.22
C VAL A 7 -1.04 -3.17 -3.25
N TYR A 8 -1.51 -3.50 -4.44
CA TYR A 8 -2.64 -4.41 -4.63
C TYR A 8 -2.54 -5.23 -5.91
N ALA A 9 -3.21 -6.38 -5.96
CA ALA A 9 -3.39 -7.14 -7.20
C ALA A 9 -4.64 -6.63 -7.93
N GLY A 10 -4.67 -6.73 -9.26
CA GLY A 10 -5.77 -6.24 -10.11
C GLY A 10 -7.15 -6.83 -9.76
N ASP A 11 -7.19 -8.06 -9.27
CA ASP A 11 -8.43 -8.75 -8.87
C ASP A 11 -8.72 -8.64 -7.36
N CYS A 12 -8.01 -7.78 -6.62
CA CYS A 12 -8.16 -7.71 -5.17
C CYS A 12 -9.51 -7.09 -4.76
N PRO A 13 -10.39 -7.84 -4.06
CA PRO A 13 -11.68 -7.31 -3.62
C PRO A 13 -11.53 -6.28 -2.48
N ASN A 14 -10.40 -6.32 -1.76
CA ASN A 14 -10.18 -5.54 -0.55
C ASN A 14 -9.47 -4.20 -0.80
N VAL A 15 -9.14 -3.86 -2.06
CA VAL A 15 -8.43 -2.60 -2.38
C VAL A 15 -9.24 -1.36 -1.97
N ALA A 16 -10.57 -1.42 -2.14
CA ALA A 16 -11.45 -0.32 -1.76
C ALA A 16 -11.47 -0.10 -0.24
N ASP A 17 -11.50 -1.18 0.54
CA ASP A 17 -11.46 -1.12 2.00
C ASP A 17 -10.10 -0.58 2.50
N ALA A 18 -8.99 -1.05 1.89
CA ALA A 18 -7.66 -0.57 2.19
C ALA A 18 -7.51 0.95 1.93
N ARG A 19 -8.08 1.47 0.84
CA ARG A 19 -8.14 2.93 0.56
C ARG A 19 -8.92 3.68 1.63
N ALA A 20 -10.06 3.13 2.09
CA ALA A 20 -10.85 3.74 3.15
C ALA A 20 -10.09 3.78 4.48
N GLN A 21 -9.37 2.70 4.82
CA GLN A 21 -8.50 2.66 6.00
C GLN A 21 -7.35 3.67 5.92
N LEU A 22 -6.72 3.82 4.74
CA LEU A 22 -5.70 4.85 4.52
C LEU A 22 -6.24 6.26 4.80
N LEU A 23 -7.41 6.59 4.25
CA LEU A 23 -8.05 7.89 4.49
C LEU A 23 -8.33 8.12 5.98
N SER A 24 -8.84 7.09 6.67
CA SER A 24 -9.08 7.14 8.12
C SER A 24 -7.77 7.37 8.90
N ALA A 25 -6.69 6.67 8.52
CA ALA A 25 -5.39 6.82 9.14
C ALA A 25 -4.79 8.22 8.93
N PHE A 26 -4.88 8.77 7.71
CA PHE A 26 -4.45 10.14 7.42
C PHE A 26 -5.22 11.17 8.26
N ALA A 27 -6.55 11.01 8.36
CA ALA A 27 -7.39 11.87 9.19
C ALA A 27 -7.01 11.78 10.66
N SER A 28 -6.80 10.56 11.18
CA SER A 28 -6.39 10.34 12.57
C SER A 28 -5.00 10.89 12.88
N ALA A 29 -4.08 10.88 11.90
CA ALA A 29 -2.74 11.42 12.03
C ALA A 29 -2.68 12.95 11.83
N GLY A 30 -3.76 13.58 11.35
CA GLY A 30 -3.78 15.00 11.01
C GLY A 30 -2.89 15.35 9.81
N ILE A 31 -2.68 14.41 8.88
CA ILE A 31 -1.82 14.57 7.70
C ILE A 31 -2.68 14.57 6.44
N SER A 32 -2.31 15.38 5.46
CA SER A 32 -2.99 15.40 4.16
C SER A 32 -2.93 14.02 3.48
N PRO A 33 -4.07 13.48 3.02
CA PRO A 33 -4.15 12.16 2.40
C PRO A 33 -3.44 12.16 1.04
N ARG A 34 -2.24 11.58 1.00
CA ARG A 34 -1.44 11.43 -0.22
C ARG A 34 -0.72 10.08 -0.17
N TRP A 35 -0.90 9.28 -1.20
CA TRP A 35 -0.19 8.01 -1.36
C TRP A 35 -0.05 7.67 -2.84
N GLN A 36 0.83 6.73 -3.14
CA GLN A 36 1.00 6.15 -4.48
C GLN A 36 0.38 4.76 -4.52
N GLU A 37 -0.03 4.34 -5.71
CA GLU A 37 -0.74 3.08 -5.91
C GLU A 37 0.00 2.22 -6.91
N TRP A 38 0.26 0.97 -6.54
CA TRP A 38 0.99 0.02 -7.36
C TRP A 38 0.17 -1.27 -7.52
N GLN A 39 -0.05 -1.66 -8.78
CA GLN A 39 -0.61 -2.97 -9.10
C GLN A 39 0.51 -4.01 -9.10
N SER A 40 0.58 -4.93 -8.16
CA SER A 40 1.72 -5.87 -8.05
C SER A 40 1.87 -6.78 -9.29
N ASP A 41 0.79 -7.06 -10.01
CA ASP A 41 0.78 -7.76 -11.31
C ASP A 41 0.97 -6.84 -12.53
N GLY A 42 1.03 -5.52 -12.33
CA GLY A 42 1.20 -4.53 -13.37
C GLY A 42 2.64 -4.43 -13.89
N ALA A 43 2.81 -4.34 -15.21
CA ALA A 43 4.11 -4.21 -15.85
C ALA A 43 4.86 -2.91 -15.48
N ASP A 44 4.13 -1.85 -15.15
CA ASP A 44 4.67 -0.54 -14.75
C ASP A 44 5.02 -0.44 -13.27
N SER A 45 4.68 -1.44 -12.45
CA SER A 45 4.95 -1.39 -11.02
C SER A 45 6.43 -1.64 -10.71
N PRO A 46 7.01 -0.92 -9.75
CA PRO A 46 8.41 -1.08 -9.37
C PRO A 46 8.67 -2.45 -8.75
N GLU A 47 9.90 -2.95 -8.86
CA GLU A 47 10.29 -4.29 -8.39
C GLU A 47 9.94 -4.50 -6.90
N HIS A 48 10.12 -3.49 -6.06
CA HIS A 48 9.80 -3.57 -4.63
C HIS A 48 8.30 -3.69 -4.35
N ALA A 49 7.42 -3.25 -5.24
CA ALA A 49 5.98 -3.42 -5.07
C ALA A 49 5.54 -4.84 -5.45
N ARG A 50 6.25 -5.51 -6.37
CA ARG A 50 5.88 -6.85 -6.88
C ARG A 50 6.08 -7.97 -5.86
N ARG A 51 6.90 -7.76 -4.83
CA ARG A 51 7.17 -8.73 -3.74
C ARG A 51 6.10 -8.78 -2.66
N TYR A 52 5.14 -7.84 -2.68
CA TYR A 52 4.09 -7.77 -1.67
C TYR A 52 2.79 -8.41 -2.16
N GLY A 53 2.06 -8.99 -1.21
CA GLY A 53 0.69 -9.47 -1.44
C GLY A 53 -0.30 -8.31 -1.59
N SER A 54 -1.59 -8.64 -1.55
CA SER A 54 -2.64 -7.64 -1.67
C SER A 54 -3.72 -7.80 -0.58
N PRO A 55 -4.20 -6.68 0.01
CA PRO A 55 -3.62 -5.34 -0.02
C PRO A 55 -2.45 -5.19 0.96
N THR A 56 -1.42 -4.43 0.59
CA THR A 56 -0.27 -4.10 1.46
C THR A 56 -0.05 -2.60 1.49
N VAL A 57 0.18 -2.04 2.67
CA VAL A 57 0.46 -0.60 2.84
C VAL A 57 1.91 -0.43 3.27
N LEU A 58 2.67 0.35 2.51
CA LEU A 58 4.05 0.69 2.84
C LEU A 58 4.12 2.13 3.34
N VAL A 59 4.90 2.34 4.39
CA VAL A 59 5.30 3.66 4.88
C VAL A 59 6.81 3.74 4.82
N ASP A 60 7.32 4.66 3.99
CA ASP A 60 8.75 4.80 3.66
C ASP A 60 9.38 3.46 3.20
N GLY A 61 8.64 2.70 2.39
CA GLY A 61 9.06 1.40 1.84
C GLY A 61 8.91 0.21 2.78
N GLN A 62 8.47 0.42 4.03
CA GLN A 62 8.29 -0.63 5.03
C GLN A 62 6.81 -0.98 5.21
N ASP A 63 6.49 -2.28 5.19
CA ASP A 63 5.14 -2.76 5.45
C ASP A 63 4.69 -2.45 6.90
N VAL A 64 3.50 -1.86 7.03
CA VAL A 64 2.93 -1.47 8.32
C VAL A 64 2.34 -2.65 9.09
N ALA A 65 1.98 -3.74 8.41
CA ALA A 65 1.46 -4.94 9.06
C ALA A 65 2.58 -5.82 9.65
N GLY A 66 3.85 -5.50 9.38
CA GLY A 66 5.01 -6.27 9.82
C GLY A 66 5.14 -7.64 9.13
N VAL A 67 4.40 -7.87 8.05
CA VAL A 67 4.58 -9.03 7.18
C VAL A 67 5.61 -8.65 6.13
N GLU A 68 6.88 -8.71 6.53
CA GLU A 68 7.95 -8.88 5.57
C GLU A 68 7.67 -10.20 4.85
N SER A 69 7.49 -10.18 3.52
CA SER A 69 7.59 -11.42 2.73
C SER A 69 9.00 -11.96 2.95
N ASP A 70 9.16 -12.88 3.89
CA ASP A 70 10.33 -13.72 4.07
C ASP A 70 10.45 -14.61 2.82
N GLY A 71 11.55 -14.46 2.08
CA GLY A 71 11.92 -15.32 0.95
C GLY A 71 12.22 -14.60 -0.35
#